data_AF-A0A497PQH8-F1
#
_entry.id   AF-A0A497PQH8-F1
#
_cell.length_a   1.000
_cell.length_b   1.000
_cell.length_c   1.000
_cell.angle_alpha   90.00
_cell.angle_beta   90.00
_cell.angle_gamma   90.00
#
_symmetry.space_group_name_H-M   'P 1'
#
loop_
_entity.id
_entity.type
_entity.pdbx_description
1 polymer ?
#
loop_
_entity_poly.entity_id
_entity_poly.type
_entity_poly.pdbx_seq_one_letter_code
_entity_poly.pdbx_strand_id
1 'polypeptide(L)'
;MMQAMDEPASMKVMRIDDLPKAMKETMPDSALKLFLDIYNHEKMAGLSDAMSFEIAWLIIKRRFVLIEGFWVAMSKSFEQPKLYSFNMEVEGGIVMNSENEELVLDAVLADTTMNSEGQYFSEEDLQTISEQINTLGSTLPDVDHEKLQELIRMYGGDVDTIRAELKKSKGIFKTIQATLKKGKLWIQATLDKRYKNHTESFKGLSIEAMGDKQEDGRIKNPDYLGFTFTNNPKLKAAKIAA
;
A
#
# COMPACT_ATOMS: atom_id res chain seq x y z
N MET A 1 59.53 -15.52 -27.12
CA MET A 1 58.56 -16.19 -26.24
C MET A 1 57.58 -15.14 -25.75
N MET A 2 56.37 -15.10 -26.31
CA MET A 2 55.27 -14.28 -25.78
C MET A 2 54.71 -14.99 -24.54
N GLN A 3 54.74 -14.31 -23.40
CA GLN A 3 54.05 -14.78 -22.20
C GLN A 3 52.54 -14.75 -22.46
N ALA A 4 51.89 -15.90 -22.27
CA ALA A 4 50.45 -15.98 -22.19
C ALA A 4 50.01 -15.08 -21.02
N MET A 5 49.23 -14.03 -21.32
CA MET A 5 48.53 -13.29 -20.29
C MET A 5 47.40 -14.19 -19.81
N ASP A 6 47.48 -14.62 -18.55
CA ASP A 6 46.39 -15.33 -17.89
C ASP A 6 45.10 -14.51 -18.04
N GLU A 7 44.06 -15.14 -18.59
CA GLU A 7 42.72 -14.56 -18.59
C GLU A 7 42.35 -14.22 -17.13
N PRO A 8 41.84 -13.01 -16.84
CA PRO A 8 41.42 -12.68 -15.49
C PRO A 8 40.37 -13.70 -15.06
N ALA A 9 40.67 -14.46 -14.00
CA ALA A 9 39.76 -15.44 -13.42
C ALA A 9 38.38 -14.81 -13.30
N SER A 10 37.41 -15.33 -14.05
CA SER A 10 36.08 -14.74 -14.13
C SER A 10 35.51 -14.68 -12.71
N MET A 11 35.28 -13.46 -12.23
CA MET A 11 34.89 -13.23 -10.85
C MET A 11 33.50 -13.87 -10.65
N LYS A 12 33.45 -14.96 -9.89
CA LYS A 12 32.21 -15.74 -9.71
C LYS A 12 31.21 -14.89 -8.93
N VAL A 13 30.16 -14.44 -9.62
CA VAL A 13 29.01 -13.73 -9.06
C VAL A 13 28.15 -14.71 -8.25
N MET A 14 27.74 -14.30 -7.06
CA MET A 14 26.85 -15.07 -6.19
C MET A 14 25.41 -15.05 -6.73
N ARG A 15 24.75 -16.21 -6.72
CA ARG A 15 23.35 -16.39 -7.14
C ARG A 15 22.47 -16.73 -5.94
N ILE A 16 21.15 -16.65 -6.13
CA ILE A 16 20.17 -17.02 -5.10
C ILE A 16 20.44 -18.44 -4.58
N ASP A 17 20.76 -19.39 -5.47
CA ASP A 17 21.01 -20.78 -5.07
C ASP A 17 22.20 -20.94 -4.13
N ASP A 18 23.20 -20.06 -4.24
CA ASP A 18 24.40 -20.05 -3.40
C ASP A 18 24.12 -19.52 -1.97
N LEU A 19 22.96 -18.90 -1.73
CA LEU A 19 22.62 -18.33 -0.41
C LEU A 19 22.29 -19.42 0.63
N PRO A 20 22.57 -19.15 1.92
CA PRO A 20 22.18 -20.02 3.02
C PRO A 20 20.67 -20.35 2.99
N LYS A 21 20.34 -21.62 3.26
CA LYS A 21 18.95 -22.09 3.29
C LYS A 21 18.05 -21.22 4.19
N ALA A 22 18.55 -20.86 5.38
CA ALA A 22 17.81 -20.00 6.31
C ALA A 22 17.47 -18.62 5.72
N MET A 23 18.35 -18.02 4.90
CA MET A 23 18.05 -16.75 4.24
C MET A 23 16.92 -16.94 3.22
N LYS A 24 17.02 -17.98 2.39
CA LYS A 24 15.99 -18.29 1.37
C LYS A 24 14.61 -18.58 1.97
N GLU A 25 14.55 -19.16 3.17
CA GLU A 25 13.30 -19.52 3.83
C GLU A 25 12.69 -18.38 4.65
N THR A 26 13.50 -17.41 5.10
CA THR A 26 13.05 -16.35 6.02
C THR A 26 13.00 -14.97 5.38
N MET A 27 13.61 -14.77 4.21
CA MET A 27 13.67 -13.47 3.53
C MET A 27 12.73 -13.39 2.34
N PRO A 28 12.09 -12.22 2.12
CA PRO A 28 11.33 -11.97 0.91
C PRO A 28 12.28 -11.81 -0.28
N ASP A 29 11.77 -12.05 -1.49
CA ASP A 29 12.55 -11.98 -2.73
C ASP A 29 13.23 -10.61 -2.91
N SER A 30 12.59 -9.53 -2.47
CA SER A 30 13.15 -8.18 -2.50
C SER A 30 14.40 -8.03 -1.63
N ALA A 31 14.43 -8.65 -0.45
CA ALA A 31 15.61 -8.68 0.42
C ALA A 31 16.72 -9.55 -0.17
N LEU A 32 16.38 -10.73 -0.70
CA LEU A 32 17.34 -11.63 -1.35
C LEU A 32 18.01 -10.96 -2.55
N LYS A 33 17.22 -10.29 -3.40
CA LYS A 33 17.73 -9.56 -4.55
C LYS A 33 18.64 -8.40 -4.13
N LEU A 34 18.20 -7.57 -3.18
CA LEU A 34 19.01 -6.46 -2.69
C LEU A 34 20.32 -6.92 -2.06
N PHE A 35 20.28 -8.02 -1.30
CA PHE A 35 21.48 -8.61 -0.71
C PHE A 35 22.48 -9.02 -1.80
N LEU A 36 22.02 -9.73 -2.83
CA LEU A 36 22.86 -10.19 -3.93
C LEU A 36 23.42 -9.03 -4.75
N ASP A 37 22.60 -8.01 -5.04
CA ASP A 37 23.04 -6.83 -5.79
C ASP A 37 24.20 -6.13 -5.08
N ILE A 38 24.07 -5.92 -3.77
CA ILE A 38 25.12 -5.30 -2.94
C ILE A 38 26.34 -6.21 -2.83
N TYR A 39 26.14 -7.50 -2.51
CA TYR A 39 27.23 -8.45 -2.37
C TYR A 39 28.09 -8.49 -3.62
N ASN A 40 27.44 -8.64 -4.78
CA ASN A 40 28.12 -8.76 -6.06
C ASN A 40 28.79 -7.45 -6.47
N HIS A 41 28.15 -6.30 -6.20
CA HIS A 41 28.76 -4.99 -6.40
C HIS A 41 30.08 -4.85 -5.62
N GLU A 42 30.04 -5.13 -4.30
CA GLU A 42 31.23 -5.04 -3.44
C GLU A 42 32.30 -6.07 -3.80
N LYS A 43 31.89 -7.28 -4.21
CA LYS A 43 32.81 -8.32 -4.68
C LYS A 43 33.52 -7.87 -5.96
N MET A 44 32.78 -7.30 -6.90
CA MET A 44 33.33 -6.74 -8.15
C MET A 44 34.24 -5.53 -7.90
N ALA A 45 34.02 -4.79 -6.81
CA ALA A 45 34.91 -3.73 -6.34
C ALA A 45 36.22 -4.26 -5.71
N GLY A 46 36.42 -5.58 -5.63
CA GLY A 46 37.64 -6.21 -5.13
C GLY A 46 37.63 -6.59 -3.66
N LEU A 47 36.49 -6.47 -2.96
CA LEU A 47 36.39 -6.88 -1.56
C LEU A 47 36.38 -8.41 -1.41
N SER A 48 36.81 -8.87 -0.22
CA SER A 48 36.75 -10.28 0.14
C SER A 48 35.31 -10.76 0.33
N ASP A 49 35.05 -12.06 0.17
CA ASP A 49 33.69 -12.61 0.35
C ASP A 49 33.12 -12.31 1.74
N ALA A 50 33.96 -12.38 2.78
CA ALA A 50 33.56 -12.05 4.13
C ALA A 50 33.12 -10.58 4.27
N MET A 51 33.88 -9.64 3.68
CA MET A 51 33.56 -8.22 3.74
C MET A 51 32.33 -7.87 2.89
N SER A 52 32.23 -8.40 1.67
CA SER A 52 31.06 -8.21 0.82
C SER A 52 29.79 -8.74 1.48
N PHE A 53 29.88 -9.91 2.14
CA PHE A 53 28.79 -10.47 2.91
C PHE A 53 28.40 -9.57 4.08
N GLU A 54 29.38 -9.11 4.88
CA GLU A 54 29.13 -8.26 6.03
C GLU A 54 28.45 -6.95 5.65
N ILE A 55 28.89 -6.30 4.56
CA ILE A 55 28.30 -5.06 4.05
C ILE A 55 26.86 -5.29 3.57
N ALA A 56 26.65 -6.32 2.74
CA ALA A 56 25.31 -6.69 2.26
C ALA A 56 24.37 -6.99 3.43
N TRP A 57 24.86 -7.75 4.43
CA TRP A 57 24.10 -8.09 5.63
C TRP A 57 23.74 -6.88 6.48
N LEU A 58 24.68 -5.95 6.63
CA LEU A 58 24.46 -4.71 7.36
C LEU A 58 23.41 -3.83 6.67
N ILE A 59 23.39 -3.78 5.34
CA ILE A 59 22.36 -3.05 4.59
C ILE A 59 21.00 -3.75 4.69
N ILE A 60 20.94 -5.08 4.66
CA ILE A 60 19.71 -5.81 4.94
C ILE A 60 19.18 -5.48 6.34
N LYS A 61 20.01 -5.53 7.38
CA LYS A 61 19.60 -5.12 8.74
C LYS A 61 19.17 -3.66 8.87
N ARG A 62 19.61 -2.80 7.94
CA ARG A 62 19.21 -1.38 7.86
C ARG A 62 17.98 -1.13 7.00
N ARG A 63 17.51 -2.13 6.25
CA ARG A 63 16.30 -2.03 5.43
C ARG A 63 15.26 -3.11 5.70
N PHE A 64 15.52 -4.06 6.58
CA PHE A 64 14.63 -5.17 6.93
C PHE A 64 14.74 -5.49 8.42
N VAL A 65 13.61 -5.84 9.05
CA VAL A 65 13.51 -6.23 10.46
C VAL A 65 13.00 -7.66 10.57
N LEU A 66 13.49 -8.42 11.56
CA LEU A 66 13.04 -9.78 11.83
C LEU A 66 11.80 -9.76 12.75
N ILE A 67 10.66 -10.23 12.24
CA ILE A 67 9.37 -10.33 12.95
C ILE A 67 8.91 -11.78 12.88
N GLU A 68 8.68 -12.42 14.03
CA GLU A 68 8.17 -13.80 14.11
C GLU A 68 8.99 -14.82 13.27
N GLY A 69 10.30 -14.57 13.11
CA GLY A 69 11.20 -15.44 12.34
C GLY A 69 11.30 -15.10 10.84
N PHE A 70 10.61 -14.07 10.35
CA PHE A 70 10.66 -13.61 8.95
C PHE A 70 11.21 -12.19 8.83
N TRP A 71 11.98 -11.91 7.78
CA TRP A 71 12.47 -10.57 7.48
C TRP A 71 11.41 -9.77 6.73
N VAL A 72 11.12 -8.56 7.18
CA VAL A 72 10.12 -7.67 6.57
C VAL A 72 10.79 -6.33 6.26
N ALA A 73 10.50 -5.74 5.10
CA ALA A 73 11.08 -4.46 4.69
C ALA A 73 10.75 -3.36 5.73
N MET A 74 11.77 -2.65 6.16
CA MET A 74 11.67 -1.46 6.98
C MET A 74 11.29 -0.30 6.06
N SER A 75 10.12 0.26 6.30
CA SER A 75 9.81 1.63 5.91
C SER A 75 10.92 2.56 6.43
N LYS A 76 11.21 3.66 5.73
CA LYS A 76 12.09 4.73 6.24
C LYS A 76 11.58 5.32 7.57
N SER A 77 10.32 5.06 7.89
CA SER A 77 9.64 5.42 9.11
C SER A 77 9.53 4.17 9.96
N PHE A 78 10.30 4.06 11.05
CA PHE A 78 10.04 3.06 12.10
C PHE A 78 8.88 3.50 13.01
N GLU A 79 7.79 3.95 12.41
CA GLU A 79 6.46 3.60 12.89
C GLU A 79 5.99 2.52 11.93
N GLN A 80 5.44 1.40 12.43
CA GLN A 80 4.80 0.38 11.59
C GLN A 80 4.05 1.06 10.43
N PRO A 81 4.13 0.59 9.16
CA PRO A 81 3.28 1.13 8.10
C PRO A 81 1.83 1.07 8.60
N LYS A 82 1.33 2.23 9.01
CA LYS A 82 -0.01 2.36 9.53
C LYS A 82 -0.88 2.46 8.30
N LEU A 83 -1.68 1.43 8.10
CA LEU A 83 -2.83 1.56 7.22
C LEU A 83 -3.72 2.64 7.82
N TYR A 84 -3.81 3.77 7.14
CA TYR A 84 -4.74 4.82 7.52
C TYR A 84 -6.04 4.53 6.78
N SER A 85 -7.01 4.04 7.54
CA SER A 85 -8.39 3.85 7.08
C SER A 85 -9.16 5.13 7.39
N PHE A 86 -9.58 5.83 6.34
CA PHE A 86 -10.27 7.11 6.44
C PHE A 86 -11.77 6.91 6.30
N ASN A 87 -12.53 7.17 7.38
CA ASN A 87 -13.97 7.04 7.31
C ASN A 87 -14.63 8.26 6.70
N MET A 88 -15.84 7.99 6.25
CA MET A 88 -16.62 8.89 5.44
C MET A 88 -17.96 9.19 6.09
N GLU A 89 -18.33 10.48 6.08
CA GLU A 89 -19.72 10.90 6.23
C GLU A 89 -20.41 10.81 4.88
N VAL A 90 -21.37 9.90 4.74
CA VAL A 90 -22.22 9.92 3.57
C VAL A 90 -23.21 11.08 3.75
N GLU A 91 -22.94 12.24 3.14
CA GLU A 91 -23.94 13.33 2.96
C GLU A 91 -24.99 12.96 1.87
N GLY A 92 -25.04 11.68 1.48
CA GLY A 92 -26.02 11.04 0.61
C GLY A 92 -26.33 9.61 1.09
N GLY A 93 -27.17 8.86 0.38
CA GLY A 93 -27.41 7.44 0.66
C GLY A 93 -27.05 6.60 -0.57
N ILE A 94 -27.00 5.28 -0.44
CA ILE A 94 -27.04 4.42 -1.62
C ILE A 94 -28.46 4.54 -2.18
N VAL A 95 -28.59 5.18 -3.34
CA VAL A 95 -29.86 5.40 -4.02
C VAL A 95 -29.91 4.55 -5.28
N MET A 96 -31.04 3.88 -5.49
CA MET A 96 -31.29 3.17 -6.74
C MET A 96 -31.85 4.17 -7.75
N ASN A 97 -31.13 4.37 -8.87
CA ASN A 97 -31.63 5.13 -9.99
C ASN A 97 -32.78 4.34 -10.64
N SER A 98 -33.96 4.95 -10.68
CA SER A 98 -35.20 4.31 -11.15
C SER A 98 -35.26 4.08 -12.66
N GLU A 99 -34.42 4.76 -13.46
CA GLU A 99 -34.42 4.64 -14.92
C GLU A 99 -33.57 3.47 -15.41
N ASN A 100 -32.46 3.20 -14.73
CA ASN A 100 -31.48 2.18 -15.13
C ASN A 100 -31.24 1.09 -14.07
N GLU A 101 -31.96 1.16 -12.94
CA GLU A 101 -31.84 0.28 -11.77
C GLU A 101 -30.42 0.22 -11.17
N GLU A 102 -29.58 1.23 -11.44
CA GLU A 102 -28.22 1.28 -10.92
C GLU A 102 -28.18 1.82 -9.50
N LEU A 103 -27.32 1.22 -8.68
CA LEU A 103 -27.06 1.67 -7.31
C LEU A 103 -25.99 2.76 -7.36
N VAL A 104 -26.35 3.97 -6.97
CA VAL A 104 -25.48 5.14 -6.95
C VAL A 104 -25.18 5.52 -5.50
N LEU A 105 -23.91 5.82 -5.22
CA LEU A 105 -23.42 6.31 -3.95
C LEU A 105 -22.83 7.71 -4.16
N ASP A 106 -23.40 8.69 -3.48
CA ASP A 106 -22.81 10.03 -3.34
C ASP A 106 -22.38 10.22 -1.88
N ALA A 107 -21.10 10.49 -1.63
CA ALA A 107 -20.54 10.52 -0.28
C ALA A 107 -19.42 11.56 -0.11
N VAL A 108 -19.20 12.04 1.11
CA VAL A 108 -17.98 12.77 1.49
C VAL A 108 -17.01 11.79 2.10
N LEU A 109 -15.88 11.56 1.42
CA LEU A 109 -14.89 10.58 1.85
C LEU A 109 -14.02 11.04 3.02
N ALA A 110 -13.60 12.30 2.97
CA ALA A 110 -12.65 12.87 3.90
C ALA A 110 -12.76 14.40 3.83
N ASP A 111 -12.27 15.07 4.84
CA ASP A 111 -12.13 16.52 4.85
C ASP A 111 -10.80 16.95 5.49
N THR A 112 -10.57 18.26 5.54
CA THR A 112 -9.34 18.83 6.11
C THR A 112 -9.36 18.94 7.63
N THR A 113 -10.42 18.45 8.28
CA THR A 113 -10.59 18.54 9.73
C THR A 113 -9.82 17.42 10.42
N MET A 114 -9.32 17.72 11.61
CA MET A 114 -8.59 16.76 12.42
C MET A 114 -9.52 15.72 13.03
N ASN A 115 -9.16 14.45 12.89
CA ASN A 115 -9.89 13.34 13.47
C ASN A 115 -9.70 13.26 15.01
N SER A 116 -10.38 12.31 15.66
CA SER A 116 -10.25 12.07 17.10
C SER A 116 -8.87 11.56 17.55
N GLU A 117 -8.02 11.15 16.61
CA GLU A 117 -6.64 10.70 16.84
C GLU A 117 -5.59 11.80 16.53
N GLY A 118 -6.04 13.02 16.23
CA GLY A 118 -5.16 14.14 15.89
C GLY A 118 -4.61 14.14 14.46
N GLN A 119 -5.15 13.32 13.55
CA GLN A 119 -4.67 13.18 12.16
C GLN A 119 -5.59 13.91 11.18
N TYR A 120 -5.02 14.44 10.10
CA TYR A 120 -5.77 15.15 9.07
C TYR A 120 -5.05 15.15 7.72
N PHE A 121 -5.77 15.52 6.67
CA PHE A 121 -5.22 15.83 5.35
C PHE A 121 -5.26 17.32 5.08
N SER A 122 -4.29 17.84 4.32
CA SER A 122 -4.46 19.13 3.68
C SER A 122 -5.28 19.02 2.40
N GLU A 123 -5.74 20.14 1.85
CA GLU A 123 -6.42 20.16 0.55
C GLU A 123 -5.55 19.59 -0.58
N GLU A 124 -4.24 19.83 -0.53
CA GLU A 124 -3.27 19.27 -1.49
C GLU A 124 -3.22 17.74 -1.43
N ASP A 125 -3.23 17.18 -0.21
CA ASP A 125 -3.21 15.72 0.00
C ASP A 125 -4.54 15.11 -0.47
N LEU A 126 -5.68 15.76 -0.19
CA LEU A 126 -6.99 15.32 -0.67
C LEU A 126 -7.13 15.43 -2.18
N GLN A 127 -6.56 16.47 -2.80
CA GLN A 127 -6.53 16.63 -4.25
C GLN A 127 -5.75 15.49 -4.90
N THR A 128 -4.60 15.14 -4.33
CA THR A 128 -3.78 14.00 -4.75
C THR A 128 -4.57 12.68 -4.68
N ILE A 129 -5.32 12.45 -3.60
CA ILE A 129 -6.20 11.28 -3.46
C ILE A 129 -7.31 11.30 -4.52
N SER A 130 -7.93 12.47 -4.77
CA SER A 130 -8.98 12.62 -5.76
C SER A 130 -8.51 12.21 -7.16
N GLU A 131 -7.31 12.65 -7.55
CA GLU A 131 -6.71 12.31 -8.84
C GLU A 131 -6.41 10.82 -8.95
N GLN A 132 -5.91 10.21 -7.87
CA GLN A 132 -5.67 8.77 -7.82
C GLN A 132 -6.95 7.94 -7.89
N ILE A 133 -8.03 8.35 -7.22
CA ILE A 133 -9.34 7.69 -7.31
C ILE A 133 -9.88 7.78 -8.75
N ASN A 134 -9.79 8.96 -9.37
CA ASN A 134 -10.24 9.13 -10.76
C ASN A 134 -9.43 8.30 -11.76
N THR A 135 -8.17 8.01 -11.45
CA THR A 135 -7.28 7.22 -12.30
C THR A 135 -7.39 5.71 -12.05
N LEU A 136 -7.53 5.30 -10.79
CA LEU A 136 -7.37 3.92 -10.34
C LEU A 136 -8.64 3.31 -9.74
N GLY A 137 -9.59 4.13 -9.29
CA GLY A 137 -10.69 3.72 -8.42
C GLY A 137 -11.61 2.64 -9.00
N SER A 138 -11.85 2.64 -10.30
CA SER A 138 -12.63 1.59 -10.98
C SER A 138 -11.83 0.31 -11.25
N THR A 139 -10.51 0.36 -11.08
CA THR A 139 -9.60 -0.78 -11.30
C THR A 139 -9.17 -1.46 -10.01
N LEU A 140 -9.30 -0.78 -8.87
CA LEU A 140 -8.97 -1.31 -7.56
C LEU A 140 -10.21 -1.92 -6.91
N PRO A 141 -10.07 -3.07 -6.21
CA PRO A 141 -11.21 -3.74 -5.63
C PRO A 141 -11.73 -3.04 -4.37
N ASP A 142 -12.87 -3.52 -3.88
CA ASP A 142 -13.17 -3.37 -2.46
C ASP A 142 -12.18 -4.25 -1.70
N VAL A 143 -11.48 -3.65 -0.76
CA VAL A 143 -10.37 -4.26 -0.05
C VAL A 143 -10.84 -4.56 1.35
N ASP A 144 -10.79 -5.82 1.77
CA ASP A 144 -10.93 -6.15 3.18
C ASP A 144 -9.74 -5.56 3.95
N HIS A 145 -10.00 -4.85 5.05
CA HIS A 145 -8.96 -4.30 5.92
C HIS A 145 -7.96 -5.38 6.36
N GLU A 146 -8.43 -6.58 6.69
CA GLU A 146 -7.56 -7.69 7.08
C GLU A 146 -6.66 -8.13 5.92
N LYS A 147 -7.21 -8.19 4.70
CA LYS A 147 -6.43 -8.53 3.51
C LYS A 147 -5.39 -7.48 3.22
N LEU A 148 -5.72 -6.21 3.37
CA LEU A 148 -4.77 -5.12 3.15
C LEU A 148 -3.63 -5.15 4.16
N GLN A 149 -3.93 -5.42 5.44
CA GLN A 149 -2.91 -5.62 6.47
C GLN A 149 -2.00 -6.80 6.15
N GLU A 150 -2.53 -7.90 5.63
CA GLU A 150 -1.74 -9.04 5.18
C GLU A 150 -0.79 -8.65 4.02
N LEU A 151 -1.30 -7.93 3.01
CA LEU A 151 -0.49 -7.45 1.89
C LEU A 151 0.61 -6.48 2.34
N ILE A 152 0.29 -5.55 3.25
CA ILE A 152 1.27 -4.63 3.84
C ILE A 152 2.31 -5.40 4.65
N ARG A 153 1.92 -6.44 5.40
CA ARG A 153 2.86 -7.30 6.13
C ARG A 153 3.79 -8.08 5.20
N MET A 154 3.28 -8.56 4.07
CA MET A 154 4.07 -9.33 3.09
C MET A 154 5.00 -8.45 2.25
N TYR A 155 4.50 -7.31 1.76
CA TYR A 155 5.19 -6.48 0.77
C TYR A 155 5.75 -5.18 1.35
N GLY A 156 5.49 -4.88 2.62
CA GLY A 156 5.97 -3.69 3.30
C GLY A 156 5.37 -2.42 2.71
N GLY A 157 6.24 -1.46 2.36
CA GLY A 157 5.87 -0.19 1.73
C GLY A 157 5.86 -0.19 0.20
N ASP A 158 5.91 -1.36 -0.44
CA ASP A 158 5.84 -1.47 -1.90
C ASP A 158 4.39 -1.33 -2.41
N VAL A 159 3.97 -0.08 -2.56
CA VAL A 159 2.62 0.32 -2.98
C VAL A 159 2.25 -0.28 -4.34
N ASP A 160 3.19 -0.32 -5.30
CA ASP A 160 2.91 -0.80 -6.65
C ASP A 160 2.63 -2.31 -6.67
N THR A 161 3.41 -3.09 -5.90
CA THR A 161 3.16 -4.52 -5.72
C THR A 161 1.84 -4.77 -5.01
N ILE A 162 1.53 -4.02 -3.95
CA ILE A 162 0.24 -4.13 -3.23
C ILE A 162 -0.93 -3.83 -4.20
N ARG A 163 -0.86 -2.76 -4.98
CA ARG A 163 -1.88 -2.42 -5.98
C ARG A 163 -2.02 -3.52 -7.04
N ALA A 164 -0.92 -4.11 -7.50
CA ALA A 164 -0.95 -5.20 -8.47
C ALA A 164 -1.66 -6.44 -7.93
N GLU A 165 -1.43 -6.80 -6.67
CA GLU A 165 -2.14 -7.91 -6.01
C GLU A 165 -3.63 -7.60 -5.83
N LEU A 166 -3.97 -6.38 -5.40
CA LEU A 166 -5.35 -5.95 -5.25
C LEU A 166 -6.11 -6.01 -6.59
N LYS A 167 -5.51 -5.56 -7.69
CA LYS A 167 -6.10 -5.61 -9.04
C LYS A 167 -6.46 -7.01 -9.53
N LYS A 168 -5.94 -8.09 -8.92
CA LYS A 168 -6.34 -9.47 -9.26
C LYS A 168 -7.77 -9.78 -8.84
N SER A 169 -8.32 -9.02 -7.89
CA SER A 169 -9.70 -9.15 -7.42
C SER A 169 -10.62 -8.18 -8.16
N LYS A 170 -11.87 -8.58 -8.42
CA LYS A 170 -12.86 -7.68 -9.03
C LYS A 170 -13.41 -6.71 -7.99
N GLY A 171 -13.45 -5.43 -8.32
CA GLY A 171 -14.07 -4.41 -7.48
C GLY A 171 -15.59 -4.41 -7.45
N ILE A 172 -16.12 -3.69 -6.47
CA ILE A 172 -17.55 -3.51 -6.23
C ILE A 172 -18.10 -2.32 -7.02
N PHE A 173 -17.29 -1.30 -7.26
CA PHE A 173 -17.68 -0.14 -8.06
C PHE A 173 -17.47 -0.42 -9.55
N LYS A 174 -18.51 -0.19 -10.36
CA LYS A 174 -18.40 -0.12 -11.83
C LYS A 174 -17.69 1.15 -12.26
N THR A 175 -18.04 2.25 -11.63
CA THR A 175 -17.49 3.58 -11.86
C THR A 175 -17.36 4.29 -10.54
N ILE A 176 -16.34 5.13 -10.42
CA ILE A 176 -16.17 6.03 -9.29
C ILE A 176 -15.46 7.29 -9.77
N GLN A 177 -15.94 8.42 -9.29
CA GLN A 177 -15.34 9.72 -9.51
C GLN A 177 -15.19 10.43 -8.18
N ALA A 178 -14.08 11.12 -7.99
CA ALA A 178 -13.78 11.94 -6.84
C ALA A 178 -13.64 13.41 -7.24
N THR A 179 -14.10 14.31 -6.38
CA THR A 179 -14.01 15.76 -6.55
C THR A 179 -13.74 16.44 -5.22
N LEU A 180 -12.68 17.25 -5.15
CA LEU A 180 -12.42 18.12 -4.00
C LEU A 180 -13.27 19.39 -4.10
N LYS A 181 -14.09 19.68 -3.07
CA LYS A 181 -14.94 20.88 -3.00
C LYS A 181 -15.03 21.39 -1.58
N LYS A 182 -14.60 22.64 -1.35
CA LYS A 182 -14.64 23.32 -0.03
C LYS A 182 -13.94 22.51 1.08
N GLY A 183 -12.72 22.03 0.82
CA GLY A 183 -11.96 21.23 1.78
C GLY A 183 -12.53 19.82 2.04
N LYS A 184 -13.55 19.39 1.31
CA LYS A 184 -14.15 18.04 1.40
C LYS A 184 -13.90 17.25 0.12
N LEU A 185 -13.45 16.02 0.25
CA LEU A 185 -13.31 15.06 -0.85
C LEU A 185 -14.66 14.35 -1.06
N TRP A 186 -15.35 14.66 -2.15
CA TRP A 186 -16.60 14.02 -2.53
C TRP A 186 -16.33 12.85 -3.47
N ILE A 187 -17.14 11.80 -3.38
CA ILE A 187 -17.27 10.80 -4.45
C ILE A 187 -18.68 10.64 -4.94
N GLN A 188 -18.74 10.25 -6.21
CA GLN A 188 -19.91 9.67 -6.86
C GLN A 188 -19.50 8.34 -7.46
N ALA A 189 -20.20 7.26 -7.12
CA ALA A 189 -19.87 5.91 -7.56
C ALA A 189 -21.10 5.11 -7.95
N THR A 190 -20.97 4.28 -8.98
CA THR A 190 -21.99 3.29 -9.35
C THR A 190 -21.53 1.91 -8.89
N LEU A 191 -22.36 1.24 -8.09
CA LEU A 191 -22.09 -0.10 -7.59
C LEU A 191 -22.56 -1.17 -8.58
N ASP A 192 -21.83 -2.29 -8.61
CA ASP A 192 -22.30 -3.50 -9.24
C ASP A 192 -23.41 -4.13 -8.39
N LYS A 193 -24.60 -4.28 -8.99
CA LYS A 193 -25.81 -4.83 -8.36
C LYS A 193 -25.61 -6.18 -7.68
N ARG A 194 -24.61 -6.98 -8.11
CA ARG A 194 -24.27 -8.27 -7.49
C ARG A 194 -23.88 -8.15 -6.03
N TYR A 195 -23.39 -6.98 -5.61
CA TYR A 195 -22.94 -6.71 -4.25
C TYR A 195 -23.94 -5.93 -3.40
N LYS A 196 -25.17 -5.67 -3.89
CA LYS A 196 -26.21 -4.90 -3.18
C LYS A 196 -26.39 -5.34 -1.73
N ASN A 197 -26.67 -6.63 -1.53
CA ASN A 197 -26.92 -7.20 -0.20
C ASN A 197 -25.68 -7.12 0.71
N HIS A 198 -24.49 -7.18 0.12
CA HIS A 198 -23.24 -7.04 0.85
C HIS A 198 -23.11 -5.60 1.34
N THR A 199 -23.27 -4.62 0.46
CA THR A 199 -23.08 -3.19 0.77
C THR A 199 -24.14 -2.62 1.72
N GLU A 200 -25.39 -3.10 1.66
CA GLU A 200 -26.47 -2.69 2.58
C GLU A 200 -26.21 -3.10 4.04
N SER A 201 -25.32 -4.07 4.28
CA SER A 201 -25.00 -4.56 5.63
C SER A 201 -23.95 -3.71 6.37
N PHE A 202 -23.33 -2.76 5.69
CA PHE A 202 -22.25 -1.93 6.24
C PHE A 202 -22.73 -0.53 6.59
N LYS A 203 -22.14 0.03 7.64
CA LYS A 203 -22.49 1.35 8.19
C LYS A 203 -21.61 2.50 7.72
N GLY A 204 -20.62 2.22 6.88
CA GLY A 204 -19.74 3.21 6.30
C GLY A 204 -18.91 2.63 5.17
N LEU A 205 -18.23 3.52 4.47
CA LEU A 205 -17.14 3.21 3.55
C LEU A 205 -15.88 3.90 4.10
N SER A 206 -14.71 3.36 3.77
CA SER A 206 -13.41 3.89 4.14
C SER A 206 -12.53 4.01 2.91
N ILE A 207 -11.71 5.05 2.82
CA ILE A 207 -10.55 5.06 1.90
C ILE A 207 -9.40 4.39 2.63
N GLU A 208 -8.75 3.46 1.94
CA GLU A 208 -7.48 2.92 2.38
C GLU A 208 -6.34 3.59 1.63
N ALA A 209 -5.44 4.24 2.38
CA ALA A 209 -4.24 4.85 1.82
C ALA A 209 -3.01 4.64 2.72
N MET A 210 -1.85 4.60 2.08
CA MET A 210 -0.55 4.68 2.75
C MET A 210 -0.05 6.11 2.68
N GLY A 211 0.57 6.62 3.74
CA GLY A 211 1.11 7.97 3.74
C GLY A 211 2.05 8.23 4.91
N ASP A 212 2.74 9.35 4.84
CA ASP A 212 3.73 9.77 5.83
C ASP A 212 3.08 10.70 6.87
N LYS A 213 2.88 10.19 8.08
CA LYS A 213 2.42 11.02 9.20
C LYS A 213 3.53 11.97 9.64
N GLN A 214 3.19 13.25 9.71
CA GLN A 214 4.03 14.32 10.23
C GLN A 214 3.80 14.49 11.75
N GLU A 215 4.70 15.22 12.42
CA GLU A 215 4.61 15.45 13.88
C GLU A 215 3.34 16.21 14.29
N ASP A 216 2.81 17.08 13.42
CA ASP A 216 1.56 17.82 13.62
C ASP A 216 0.29 16.98 13.35
N GLY A 217 0.45 15.72 12.97
CA GLY A 217 -0.63 14.82 12.61
C GLY A 217 -1.06 14.87 11.15
N ARG A 218 -0.50 15.76 10.32
CA ARG A 218 -0.79 15.77 8.87
C ARG A 218 -0.33 14.46 8.23
N ILE A 219 -1.16 13.90 7.36
CA ILE A 219 -0.77 12.78 6.50
C ILE A 219 -0.34 13.35 5.14
N LYS A 220 0.91 13.10 4.75
CA LYS A 220 1.48 13.55 3.47
C LYS A 220 1.69 12.39 2.50
N ASN A 221 1.77 12.75 1.22
CA ASN A 221 2.05 11.82 0.11
C ASN A 221 1.12 10.58 0.14
N PRO A 222 -0.21 10.76 0.21
CA PRO A 222 -1.10 9.63 0.29
C PRO A 222 -1.08 8.81 -1.01
N ASP A 223 -0.83 7.52 -0.88
CA ASP A 223 -0.98 6.50 -1.90
C ASP A 223 -2.28 5.74 -1.69
N TYR A 224 -3.25 6.01 -2.55
CA TYR A 224 -4.55 5.35 -2.57
C TYR A 224 -4.40 3.86 -2.92
N LEU A 225 -4.99 3.00 -2.09
CA LEU A 225 -4.93 1.54 -2.24
C LEU A 225 -6.30 0.91 -2.53
N GLY A 226 -7.39 1.53 -2.10
CA GLY A 226 -8.72 0.99 -2.33
C GLY A 226 -9.76 1.62 -1.43
N PHE A 227 -10.96 1.03 -1.49
CA PHE A 227 -12.02 1.32 -0.53
C PHE A 227 -12.31 0.09 0.32
N THR A 228 -12.91 0.29 1.49
CA THR A 228 -13.41 -0.79 2.34
C THR A 228 -14.80 -0.44 2.86
N PHE A 229 -15.80 -1.27 2.59
CA PHE A 229 -17.07 -1.21 3.32
C PHE A 229 -16.89 -1.75 4.75
N THR A 230 -17.30 -0.99 5.77
CA THR A 230 -17.05 -1.37 7.17
C THR A 230 -18.13 -0.90 8.14
N ASN A 231 -18.33 -1.66 9.22
CA ASN A 231 -19.23 -1.32 10.34
C ASN A 231 -18.52 -0.60 11.49
N ASN A 232 -17.18 -0.63 11.52
CA ASN A 232 -16.34 -0.05 12.56
C ASN A 232 -15.29 0.87 11.93
N PRO A 233 -15.72 2.01 11.38
CA PRO A 233 -14.80 2.85 10.66
C PRO A 233 -13.92 3.60 11.74
N LYS A 234 -12.62 3.85 11.53
CA LYS A 234 -11.65 4.48 12.46
C LYS A 234 -11.62 6.04 12.61
N LEU A 235 -12.10 6.85 11.65
CA LEU A 235 -12.35 8.32 11.77
C LEU A 235 -13.81 8.76 12.04
N LYS A 236 -14.17 9.41 13.15
CA LYS A 236 -15.57 9.83 13.32
C LYS A 236 -16.03 10.92 12.32
N ALA A 237 -16.69 10.45 11.28
CA ALA A 237 -17.73 11.12 10.54
C ALA A 237 -18.86 10.05 10.36
N ALA A 238 -20.08 10.39 10.77
CA ALA A 238 -21.32 9.64 11.01
C ALA A 238 -21.71 8.34 10.24
N LYS A 239 -22.63 7.60 10.89
CA LYS A 239 -23.32 6.35 10.49
C LYS A 239 -24.09 6.43 9.17
N ILE A 240 -24.07 5.35 8.38
CA ILE A 240 -25.14 5.02 7.43
C ILE A 240 -26.43 4.70 8.23
N ALA A 241 -27.52 5.40 7.88
CA ALA A 241 -28.85 5.09 8.36
C ALA A 241 -29.38 3.84 7.66
N ALA A 242 -29.90 2.89 8.46
CA ALA A 242 -30.78 1.83 7.99
C ALA A 242 -32.19 2.37 7.77
#